data_AF-A0A0M8PYX3-F1
#
_entry.id   AF-A0A0M8PYX3-F1
#
_cell.length_a   1.000
_cell.length_b   1.000
_cell.length_c   1.000
_cell.angle_alpha   90.00
_cell.angle_beta   90.00
_cell.angle_gamma   90.00
#
_symmetry.space_group_name_H-M   'P 1'
#
loop_
_entity.id
_entity.type
_entity.pdbx_description
1 polymer ?
#
loop_
_entity_poly.entity_id
_entity_poly.type
_entity_poly.pdbx_seq_one_letter_code
_entity_poly.pdbx_strand_id
1 'polypeptide(L)'
;MNKRRWKLVIFAAIILIGAFTMQFREKNEEEVISSILDHAIEIDAIELYKGEHSLFRTTGQDATAYIENYPLSHVKKLSKNERAIFEEKPVYHIVYEIKDEPLYEVDILKVAISSELSEELQQMVFNIGEQQYLIYWAKEKKALEQSLNTQRLLEQYVK
;
A
#
# COMPACT_ATOMS: atom_id res chain seq x y z
N MET A 1 15.92 16.30 -37.25
CA MET A 1 16.35 15.70 -35.96
C MET A 1 15.14 15.00 -35.34
N ASN A 2 15.13 13.67 -35.32
CA ASN A 2 13.91 12.85 -35.28
C ASN A 2 13.35 12.64 -33.86
N LYS A 3 12.08 13.08 -33.66
CA LYS A 3 11.21 12.92 -32.46
C LYS A 3 11.01 11.47 -31.96
N ARG A 4 11.67 10.49 -32.58
CA ARG A 4 11.46 9.06 -32.36
C ARG A 4 12.40 8.44 -31.32
N ARG A 5 13.40 9.21 -30.83
CA ARG A 5 14.41 8.72 -29.87
C ARG A 5 14.11 9.00 -28.39
N TRP A 6 13.14 9.84 -28.06
CA TRP A 6 12.79 10.16 -26.66
C TRP A 6 11.84 9.15 -26.01
N LYS A 7 11.07 8.37 -26.78
CA LYS A 7 10.19 7.33 -26.23
C LYS A 7 10.95 6.11 -25.69
N LEU A 8 12.20 5.90 -26.09
CA LEU A 8 13.02 4.76 -25.64
C LEU A 8 13.74 5.01 -24.31
N VAL A 9 14.02 6.27 -23.96
CA VAL A 9 14.70 6.61 -22.70
C VAL A 9 13.73 6.55 -21.51
N ILE A 10 12.46 6.88 -21.72
CA ILE A 10 11.42 6.78 -20.68
C ILE A 10 11.14 5.31 -20.32
N PHE A 11 11.20 4.39 -21.31
CA PHE A 11 10.99 2.96 -21.06
C PHE A 11 12.13 2.32 -20.26
N ALA A 12 13.36 2.86 -20.34
CA ALA A 12 14.50 2.38 -19.56
C ALA A 12 14.47 2.84 -18.09
N ALA A 13 13.85 3.99 -17.79
CA ALA A 13 13.70 4.47 -16.41
C ALA A 13 12.71 3.62 -15.59
N ILE A 14 11.68 3.06 -16.24
CA ILE A 14 10.70 2.17 -15.59
C ILE A 14 11.34 0.82 -15.20
N ILE A 15 12.35 0.36 -15.94
CA ILE A 15 13.06 -0.90 -15.63
C ILE A 15 14.05 -0.73 -14.47
N LEU A 16 14.57 0.48 -14.24
CA LEU A 16 15.55 0.74 -13.17
C LEU A 16 14.94 0.74 -11.76
N ILE A 17 13.65 1.03 -11.60
CA ILE A 17 12.94 0.86 -10.32
C ILE A 17 12.65 -0.64 -10.06
N GLY A 18 12.38 -1.41 -11.12
CA GLY A 18 12.16 -2.86 -11.02
C GLY A 18 13.42 -3.68 -10.68
N ALA A 19 14.62 -3.14 -10.90
CA ALA A 19 15.87 -3.84 -10.63
C ALA A 19 16.29 -3.79 -9.14
N PHE A 20 15.93 -2.74 -8.41
CA PHE A 20 16.30 -2.62 -6.98
C PHE A 20 15.43 -3.49 -6.07
N THR A 21 14.20 -3.82 -6.47
CA THR A 21 13.33 -4.74 -5.72
C THR A 21 13.73 -6.21 -5.86
N MET A 22 14.59 -6.54 -6.84
CA MET A 22 14.99 -7.93 -7.10
C MET A 22 16.09 -8.43 -6.15
N GLN A 23 16.81 -7.54 -5.48
CA GLN A 23 17.94 -7.91 -4.60
C GLN A 23 17.52 -8.35 -3.19
N PHE A 24 16.25 -8.15 -2.79
CA PHE A 24 15.70 -8.62 -1.50
C PHE A 24 14.88 -9.91 -1.61
N ARG A 25 14.93 -10.56 -2.76
CA ARG A 25 14.04 -11.67 -3.10
C ARG A 25 14.54 -13.02 -2.58
N GLU A 26 14.80 -13.09 -1.27
CA GLU A 26 15.02 -14.36 -0.56
C GLU A 26 14.82 -14.27 0.97
N LYS A 27 14.12 -13.25 1.48
CA LYS A 27 13.61 -13.31 2.86
C LYS A 27 12.31 -14.11 2.86
N ASN A 28 12.18 -15.06 3.78
CA ASN A 28 10.92 -15.77 3.97
C ASN A 28 9.83 -14.76 4.36
N GLU A 29 8.58 -14.99 3.93
CA GLU A 29 7.44 -14.12 4.24
C GLU A 29 7.35 -13.79 5.74
N GLU A 30 7.59 -14.79 6.59
CA GLU A 30 7.63 -14.66 8.05
C GLU A 30 8.73 -13.70 8.53
N GLU A 31 9.91 -13.70 7.88
CA GLU A 31 11.00 -12.78 8.22
C GLU A 31 10.68 -11.35 7.82
N VAL A 32 9.97 -11.15 6.70
CA VAL A 32 9.52 -9.82 6.26
C VAL A 32 8.48 -9.27 7.24
N ILE A 33 7.48 -10.09 7.60
CA ILE A 33 6.46 -9.70 8.57
C ILE A 33 7.11 -9.42 9.92
N SER A 34 7.99 -10.31 10.42
CA SER A 34 8.71 -10.09 11.68
C SER A 34 9.50 -8.79 11.64
N SER A 35 10.26 -8.55 10.57
CA SER A 35 11.07 -7.34 10.42
C SER A 35 10.21 -6.07 10.45
N ILE A 36 9.02 -6.09 9.85
CA ILE A 36 8.09 -4.96 9.89
C ILE A 36 7.55 -4.75 11.30
N LEU A 37 7.14 -5.82 11.98
CA LEU A 37 6.62 -5.75 13.34
C LEU A 37 7.68 -5.23 14.33
N ASP A 38 8.93 -5.69 14.19
CA ASP A 38 10.05 -5.33 15.06
C ASP A 38 10.41 -3.85 14.93
N HIS A 39 10.27 -3.26 13.74
CA HIS A 39 10.65 -1.87 13.45
C HIS A 39 9.46 -0.92 13.27
N ALA A 40 8.22 -1.39 13.45
CA ALA A 40 7.02 -0.58 13.25
C ALA A 40 7.01 0.67 14.13
N ILE A 41 7.52 0.56 15.36
CA ILE A 41 7.63 1.67 16.31
C ILE A 41 8.69 2.71 15.92
N GLU A 42 9.59 2.36 14.99
CA GLU A 42 10.65 3.22 14.50
C GLU A 42 10.25 4.03 13.26
N ILE A 43 9.06 3.76 12.69
CA ILE A 43 8.54 4.52 11.56
C ILE A 43 8.50 6.00 11.93
N ASP A 44 9.25 6.80 11.19
CA ASP A 44 9.42 8.23 11.42
C ASP A 44 8.81 9.08 10.31
N ALA A 45 8.36 8.48 9.21
CA ALA A 45 7.62 9.17 8.18
C ALA A 45 6.55 8.29 7.52
N ILE A 46 5.47 8.93 7.09
CA ILE A 46 4.40 8.32 6.30
C ILE A 46 4.12 9.24 5.12
N GLU A 47 4.07 8.67 3.92
CA GLU A 47 3.74 9.39 2.69
C GLU A 47 2.58 8.75 1.95
N LEU A 48 1.60 9.57 1.57
CA LEU A 48 0.40 9.19 0.84
C LEU A 48 0.47 9.75 -0.57
N TYR A 49 0.28 8.86 -1.55
CA TYR A 49 0.29 9.16 -2.96
C TYR A 49 -1.08 8.90 -3.59
N LYS A 50 -1.41 9.67 -4.64
CA LYS A 50 -2.52 9.41 -5.58
C LYS A 50 -1.98 9.37 -7.00
N GLY A 51 -1.79 8.16 -7.53
CA GLY A 51 -0.94 7.96 -8.70
C GLY A 51 0.49 8.41 -8.39
N GLU A 52 1.07 9.22 -9.26
CA GLU A 52 2.46 9.73 -9.12
C GLU A 52 2.56 10.99 -8.22
N HIS A 53 1.44 11.47 -7.66
CA HIS A 53 1.41 12.71 -6.89
C HIS A 53 1.39 12.44 -5.40
N SER A 54 2.41 12.92 -4.68
CA SER A 54 2.41 12.99 -3.21
C SER A 54 1.33 13.97 -2.76
N LEU A 55 0.36 13.47 -1.99
CA LEU A 55 -0.73 14.25 -1.42
C LEU A 55 -0.43 14.72 -0.01
N PHE A 56 0.31 13.91 0.74
CA PHE A 56 0.59 14.15 2.14
C PHE A 56 1.88 13.45 2.54
N ARG A 57 2.71 14.16 3.29
CA ARG A 57 3.87 13.60 3.97
C ARG A 57 3.86 14.13 5.39
N THR A 58 4.04 13.24 6.35
CA THR A 58 4.21 13.57 7.76
C THR A 58 5.46 12.90 8.31
N THR A 59 6.07 13.52 9.31
CA THR A 59 7.33 13.08 9.90
C THR A 59 7.33 13.24 11.41
N GLY A 60 8.14 12.45 12.12
CA GLY A 60 8.33 12.54 13.56
C GLY A 60 7.06 12.28 14.35
N GLN A 61 6.75 13.15 15.32
CA GLN A 61 5.60 12.95 16.22
C GLN A 61 4.26 12.93 15.46
N ASP A 62 4.13 13.71 14.40
CA ASP A 62 2.90 13.77 13.61
C ASP A 62 2.67 12.49 12.78
N ALA A 63 3.73 11.72 12.48
CA ALA A 63 3.62 10.44 11.82
C ALA A 63 3.04 9.37 12.76
N THR A 64 3.39 9.42 14.04
CA THR A 64 2.93 8.44 15.04
C THR A 64 1.42 8.39 15.22
N ALA A 65 0.71 9.48 14.91
CA ALA A 65 -0.75 9.54 14.89
C ALA A 65 -1.40 8.61 13.84
N TYR A 66 -0.65 8.20 12.81
CA TYR A 66 -1.14 7.40 11.69
C TYR A 66 -0.53 5.98 11.65
N ILE A 67 0.37 5.66 12.57
CA ILE A 67 0.96 4.30 12.70
C ILE A 67 -0.03 3.42 13.46
N GLU A 68 -0.21 2.18 13.01
CA GLU A 68 -1.00 1.19 13.74
C GLU A 68 -0.22 0.63 14.93
N ASN A 69 -0.92 0.37 16.04
CA ASN A 69 -0.32 -0.31 17.18
C ASN A 69 0.06 -1.77 16.85
N TYR A 70 -0.69 -2.38 15.92
CA TYR A 70 -0.48 -3.75 15.45
C TYR A 70 -0.58 -3.75 13.92
N PRO A 71 0.43 -3.22 13.21
CA PRO A 71 0.44 -3.29 11.75
C PRO A 71 0.46 -4.76 11.33
N LEU A 72 -0.19 -5.09 10.21
CA LEU A 72 -0.25 -6.47 9.70
C LEU A 72 -0.89 -7.49 10.68
N SER A 73 -1.78 -7.06 11.59
CA SER A 73 -2.43 -7.93 12.58
C SER A 73 -3.17 -9.12 11.97
N HIS A 74 -3.91 -8.88 10.88
CA HIS A 74 -4.57 -9.92 10.10
C HIS A 74 -4.27 -9.76 8.63
N VAL A 75 -3.71 -10.81 8.07
CA VAL A 75 -3.16 -10.82 6.71
C VAL A 75 -3.74 -12.00 5.95
N LYS A 76 -4.45 -11.72 4.86
CA LYS A 76 -5.08 -12.75 4.01
C LYS A 76 -4.46 -12.74 2.62
N LYS A 77 -4.02 -13.88 2.13
CA LYS A 77 -3.61 -14.00 0.73
C LYS A 77 -4.84 -13.95 -0.17
N LEU A 78 -4.87 -13.05 -1.14
CA LEU A 78 -5.95 -12.98 -2.11
C LEU A 78 -5.73 -13.96 -3.27
N SER A 79 -6.75 -14.74 -3.59
CA SER A 79 -6.79 -15.46 -4.86
C SER A 79 -6.95 -14.50 -6.05
N LYS A 80 -6.72 -14.99 -7.27
CA LYS A 80 -6.91 -14.17 -8.48
C LYS A 80 -8.36 -13.69 -8.63
N ASN A 81 -9.33 -14.53 -8.25
CA ASN A 81 -10.74 -14.20 -8.34
C ASN A 81 -11.10 -13.13 -7.31
N GLU A 82 -10.64 -13.27 -6.06
CA GLU A 82 -10.88 -12.26 -5.02
C GLU A 82 -10.21 -10.92 -5.38
N ARG A 83 -9.02 -10.94 -5.98
CA ARG A 83 -8.37 -9.71 -6.44
C ARG A 83 -9.18 -8.98 -7.52
N ALA A 84 -9.92 -9.70 -8.36
CA ALA A 84 -10.73 -9.13 -9.44
C ALA A 84 -11.98 -8.39 -8.93
N ILE A 85 -12.37 -8.57 -7.66
CA ILE A 85 -13.46 -7.83 -7.01
C ILE A 85 -13.11 -6.34 -6.87
N PHE A 86 -11.81 -6.02 -6.83
CA PHE A 86 -11.29 -4.68 -6.64
C PHE A 86 -10.78 -4.08 -7.95
N GLU A 87 -10.77 -2.75 -8.03
CA GLU A 87 -10.19 -2.03 -9.16
C GLU A 87 -8.74 -2.47 -9.44
N GLU A 88 -8.37 -2.53 -10.72
CA GLU A 88 -7.04 -3.00 -11.12
C GLU A 88 -5.94 -2.08 -10.61
N LYS A 89 -6.19 -0.76 -10.64
CA LYS A 89 -5.25 0.25 -10.16
C LYS A 89 -5.58 0.68 -8.74
N PRO A 90 -4.58 0.91 -7.89
CA PRO A 90 -4.81 1.53 -6.59
C PRO A 90 -5.28 2.96 -6.74
N VAL A 91 -6.17 3.38 -5.84
CA VAL A 91 -6.59 4.78 -5.72
C VAL A 91 -5.52 5.59 -4.98
N TYR A 92 -4.94 4.97 -3.95
CA TYR A 92 -3.88 5.55 -3.15
C TYR A 92 -2.75 4.54 -2.91
N HIS A 93 -1.57 5.05 -2.63
CA HIS A 93 -0.41 4.27 -2.22
C HIS A 93 0.20 4.92 -0.99
N ILE A 94 0.50 4.12 0.04
CA ILE A 94 1.04 4.58 1.31
C ILE A 94 2.40 3.95 1.53
N VAL A 95 3.39 4.79 1.82
CA VAL A 95 4.76 4.40 2.15
C VAL A 95 4.99 4.67 3.62
N TYR A 96 5.47 3.66 4.35
CA TYR A 96 5.91 3.78 5.74
C TYR A 96 7.43 3.74 5.76
N GLU A 97 8.08 4.76 6.30
CA GLU A 97 9.52 4.95 6.21
C GLU A 97 10.20 5.01 7.58
N ILE A 98 11.46 4.59 7.60
CA ILE A 98 12.41 4.82 8.69
C ILE A 98 13.61 5.53 8.08
N LYS A 99 13.92 6.75 8.52
CA LYS A 99 15.09 7.52 8.05
C LYS A 99 15.15 7.64 6.52
N ASP A 100 14.02 8.01 5.92
CA ASP A 100 13.84 8.15 4.46
C ASP A 100 13.98 6.83 3.66
N GLU A 101 13.99 5.67 4.32
CA GLU A 101 13.96 4.36 3.66
C GLU A 101 12.60 3.65 3.88
N PRO A 102 11.94 3.14 2.82
CA PRO A 102 10.69 2.41 2.97
C PRO A 102 10.84 1.11 3.78
N LEU A 103 10.14 1.03 4.92
CA LEU A 103 9.99 -0.22 5.68
C LEU A 103 8.99 -1.15 4.96
N TYR A 104 7.81 -0.63 4.64
CA TYR A 104 6.81 -1.32 3.85
C TYR A 104 5.85 -0.36 3.16
N GLU A 105 5.11 -0.88 2.18
CA GLU A 105 4.24 -0.10 1.31
C GLU A 105 2.92 -0.85 1.10
N VAL A 106 1.83 -0.12 1.03
CA VAL A 106 0.50 -0.67 0.80
C VAL A 106 -0.28 0.14 -0.23
N ASP A 107 -1.10 -0.56 -0.99
CA ASP A 107 -2.00 -0.03 -1.99
C ASP A 107 -3.42 0.02 -1.43
N ILE A 108 -4.14 1.09 -1.71
CA ILE A 108 -5.56 1.23 -1.36
C ILE A 108 -6.39 0.92 -2.59
N LEU A 109 -7.01 -0.27 -2.60
CA LEU A 109 -7.83 -0.73 -3.71
C LEU A 109 -9.29 -0.42 -3.43
N LYS A 110 -9.99 0.16 -4.40
CA LYS A 110 -11.43 0.38 -4.31
C LYS A 110 -12.18 -0.89 -4.72
N VAL A 111 -13.27 -1.21 -4.01
CA VAL A 111 -14.18 -2.29 -4.38
C VAL A 111 -14.91 -1.92 -5.68
N ALA A 112 -14.80 -2.77 -6.70
CA ALA A 112 -15.49 -2.61 -7.98
C ALA A 112 -16.81 -3.40 -8.03
N ILE A 113 -16.86 -4.57 -7.37
CA ILE A 113 -18.01 -5.48 -7.41
C ILE A 113 -18.40 -5.89 -5.98
N SER A 114 -19.11 -5.01 -5.26
CA SER A 114 -19.45 -5.23 -3.85
C SER A 114 -20.29 -6.49 -3.58
N SER A 115 -21.10 -6.93 -4.55
CA SER A 115 -21.91 -8.15 -4.46
C SER A 115 -21.10 -9.45 -4.38
N GLU A 116 -19.82 -9.42 -4.73
CA GLU A 116 -18.94 -10.59 -4.72
C GLU A 116 -18.04 -10.67 -3.47
N LEU A 117 -18.15 -9.69 -2.56
CA LEU A 117 -17.42 -9.73 -1.29
C LEU A 117 -17.94 -10.87 -0.40
N SER A 118 -17.08 -11.85 -0.15
CA SER A 118 -17.33 -12.88 0.87
C SER A 118 -17.40 -12.27 2.27
N GLU A 119 -18.02 -12.97 3.22
CA GLU A 119 -18.12 -12.52 4.62
C GLU A 119 -16.75 -12.16 5.22
N GLU A 120 -15.72 -12.96 4.89
CA GLU A 120 -14.35 -12.71 5.34
C GLU A 120 -13.79 -11.41 4.72
N LEU A 121 -13.98 -11.17 3.42
CA LEU A 121 -13.52 -9.93 2.79
C LEU A 121 -14.30 -8.70 3.28
N GLN A 122 -15.58 -8.86 3.62
CA GLN A 122 -16.39 -7.78 4.20
C GLN A 122 -15.82 -7.28 5.53
N GLN A 123 -15.14 -8.13 6.30
CA GLN A 123 -14.47 -7.75 7.55
C GLN A 123 -13.14 -7.03 7.31
N MET A 124 -12.52 -7.22 6.15
CA MET A 124 -11.23 -6.59 5.81
C MET A 124 -11.39 -5.25 5.09
N VAL A 125 -12.52 -5.03 4.41
CA VAL A 125 -12.79 -3.74 3.75
C VAL A 125 -13.24 -2.69 4.75
N PHE A 126 -12.92 -1.43 4.44
CA PHE A 126 -13.33 -0.28 5.23
C PHE A 126 -14.03 0.75 4.35
N ASN A 127 -14.89 1.55 4.96
CA ASN A 127 -15.70 2.53 4.24
C ASN A 127 -15.11 3.92 4.39
N ILE A 128 -15.05 4.68 3.30
CA ILE A 128 -14.86 6.13 3.33
C ILE A 128 -16.00 6.75 2.52
N GLY A 129 -16.90 7.46 3.21
CA GLY A 129 -18.18 7.87 2.64
C GLY A 129 -19.00 6.65 2.21
N GLU A 130 -19.46 6.64 0.96
CA GLU A 130 -20.24 5.54 0.37
C GLU A 130 -19.37 4.49 -0.35
N GLN A 131 -18.05 4.63 -0.29
CA GLN A 131 -17.11 3.77 -1.04
C GLN A 131 -16.38 2.82 -0.10
N GLN A 132 -16.16 1.60 -0.58
CA GLN A 132 -15.46 0.55 0.15
C GLN A 132 -14.06 0.36 -0.41
N TYR A 133 -13.09 0.16 0.48
CA TYR A 133 -11.68 0.05 0.16
C TYR A 133 -11.03 -1.11 0.89
N LEU A 134 -9.92 -1.59 0.34
CA LEU A 134 -9.08 -2.62 0.93
C LEU A 134 -7.64 -2.14 0.97
N ILE A 135 -6.95 -2.42 2.07
CA ILE A 135 -5.50 -2.25 2.17
C ILE A 135 -4.85 -3.51 1.58
N TYR A 136 -4.06 -3.33 0.52
CA TYR A 136 -3.43 -4.39 -0.23
C TYR A 136 -1.91 -4.25 -0.20
N TRP A 137 -1.25 -5.24 0.37
CA TRP A 137 0.21 -5.34 0.33
C TRP A 137 0.63 -6.02 -0.97
N ALA A 138 0.94 -5.22 -1.99
CA ALA A 138 1.18 -5.70 -3.35
C ALA A 138 2.39 -6.63 -3.48
N LYS A 139 3.47 -6.37 -2.73
CA LYS A 139 4.70 -7.20 -2.73
C LYS A 139 4.38 -8.65 -2.33
N GLU A 140 3.54 -8.83 -1.31
CA GLU A 140 3.16 -10.15 -0.78
C GLU A 140 1.80 -10.68 -1.27
N LYS A 141 1.09 -9.88 -2.08
CA LYS A 141 -0.25 -10.18 -2.61
C LYS A 141 -1.29 -10.49 -1.54
N LYS A 142 -1.26 -9.72 -0.45
CA LYS A 142 -2.11 -9.93 0.73
C LYS A 142 -3.00 -8.73 0.99
N ALA A 143 -4.22 -9.01 1.43
CA ALA A 143 -5.10 -8.08 2.08
C ALA A 143 -4.70 -7.91 3.54
N LEU A 144 -4.77 -6.69 4.04
CA LEU A 144 -4.62 -6.37 5.45
C LEU A 144 -5.99 -5.98 6.01
N GLU A 145 -6.29 -6.44 7.22
CA GLU A 145 -7.51 -6.03 7.92
C GLU A 145 -7.46 -4.53 8.25
N GLN A 146 -8.67 -3.97 8.41
CA GLN A 146 -8.97 -2.61 8.78
C GLN A 146 -7.94 -1.99 9.75
N SER A 147 -7.31 -0.92 9.28
CA SER A 147 -6.44 -0.05 10.08
C SER A 147 -7.20 1.25 10.34
N LEU A 148 -7.61 1.46 11.60
CA LEU A 148 -8.37 2.64 12.02
C LEU A 148 -7.62 3.93 11.69
N ASN A 149 -6.30 3.93 11.85
CA ASN A 149 -5.45 5.09 11.59
C ASN A 149 -5.25 5.32 10.09
N THR A 150 -5.14 4.28 9.27
CA THR A 150 -5.13 4.41 7.80
C THR A 150 -6.47 4.93 7.29
N GLN A 151 -7.59 4.44 7.83
CA GLN A 151 -8.91 4.98 7.48
C GLN A 151 -9.00 6.47 7.82
N ARG A 152 -8.60 6.88 9.04
CA ARG A 152 -8.57 8.29 9.46
C ARG A 152 -7.68 9.15 8.57
N LEU A 153 -6.52 8.63 8.16
CA LEU A 153 -5.64 9.31 7.21
C LEU A 153 -6.39 9.57 5.91
N LEU A 154 -6.97 8.52 5.32
CA LEU A 154 -7.64 8.60 4.03
C LEU A 154 -8.92 9.45 4.05
N GLU A 155 -9.67 9.45 5.15
CA GLU A 155 -10.85 10.31 5.35
C GLU A 155 -10.55 11.81 5.19
N GLN A 156 -9.30 12.24 5.42
CA GLN A 156 -8.89 13.64 5.20
C GLN A 156 -8.72 13.98 3.71
N TYR A 157 -8.50 12.98 2.85
CA TYR A 157 -8.11 13.16 1.45
C TYR A 157 -9.12 12.62 0.44
N VAL A 158 -10.05 11.76 0.87
CA VAL A 158 -11.18 11.30 0.06
C VAL A 158 -12.32 12.30 0.22
N LYS A 159 -12.60 13.06 -0.84
CA LYS A 159 -13.77 13.94 -0.95
C LYS A 159 -14.80 13.34 -1.89
#